data_AF-A0A2E3BZM1-F1
#
_entry.id   AF-A0A2E3BZM1-F1
#
_cell.length_a   1.000
_cell.length_b   1.000
_cell.length_c   1.000
_cell.angle_alpha   90.00
_cell.angle_beta   90.00
_cell.angle_gamma   90.00
#
_symmetry.space_group_name_H-M   'P 1'
#
loop_
_entity.id
_entity.type
_entity.pdbx_description
1 polymer ?
#
loop_
_entity_poly.entity_id
_entity_poly.type
_entity_poly.pdbx_seq_one_letter_code
_entity_poly.pdbx_strand_id
1 'polypeptide(L)'
;MLFLFGCIGLRLLIGIYIRDKINPNIKKILTMILIIIGLGFLTIYIGNFRKRGLEVDNQEIWWNYLRPLHGILYLFAGFFLYKNKNIASSNIIILDLIIGLVSWYFYYYIN
;
A
#
# COMPACT_ATOMS: atom_id res chain seq x y z
N MET A 1 11.61 -11.58 -4.93
CA MET A 1 12.34 -10.32 -4.65
C MET A 1 11.60 -9.04 -5.05
N LEU A 2 10.74 -9.06 -6.08
CA LEU A 2 9.97 -7.88 -6.51
C LEU A 2 9.06 -7.26 -5.44
N PHE A 3 8.52 -8.07 -4.51
CA PHE A 3 7.71 -7.55 -3.40
C PHE A 3 8.49 -6.58 -2.49
N LEU A 4 9.73 -6.93 -2.14
CA LEU A 4 10.56 -6.13 -1.23
C LEU A 4 11.01 -4.83 -1.89
N PHE A 5 11.62 -4.91 -3.07
CA PHE A 5 12.17 -3.73 -3.71
C PHE A 5 11.10 -2.88 -4.42
N GLY A 6 10.10 -3.53 -5.02
CA GLY A 6 9.03 -2.86 -5.74
C GLY A 6 7.94 -2.32 -4.82
N CYS A 7 7.36 -3.14 -3.94
CA CYS A 7 6.20 -2.73 -3.15
C CYS A 7 6.60 -1.92 -1.91
N ILE A 8 7.55 -2.43 -1.12
CA ILE A 8 7.99 -1.78 0.11
C ILE A 8 8.80 -0.53 -0.20
N GLY A 9 9.72 -0.60 -1.17
CA GLY A 9 10.49 0.57 -1.62
C GLY A 9 9.60 1.71 -2.11
N LEU A 10 8.61 1.41 -2.96
CA LEU A 10 7.67 2.42 -3.47
C LEU A 10 6.81 3.02 -2.35
N ARG A 11 6.33 2.22 -1.39
CA ARG A 11 5.57 2.70 -0.24
C ARG A 11 6.39 3.68 0.63
N LEU A 12 7.66 3.38 0.85
CA LEU A 12 8.55 4.27 1.61
C LEU A 12 8.72 5.61 0.91
N LEU A 13 9.00 5.58 -0.41
CA LEU A 13 9.15 6.78 -1.22
C LEU A 13 7.88 7.63 -1.21
N ILE A 14 6.71 7.03 -1.41
CA ILE A 14 5.42 7.72 -1.36
C ILE A 14 5.18 8.32 0.03
N GLY A 15 5.43 7.55 1.10
CA GLY A 15 5.24 8.00 2.48
C GLY A 15 6.10 9.21 2.82
N ILE A 16 7.39 9.17 2.47
CA ILE A 16 8.32 10.30 2.69
C ILE A 16 7.91 11.50 1.84
N TYR A 17 7.62 11.28 0.54
CA TYR A 17 7.24 12.36 -0.37
C TYR A 17 5.96 13.07 0.05
N ILE A 18 4.97 12.34 0.60
CA ILE A 18 3.72 12.91 1.11
C ILE A 18 3.95 13.81 2.33
N ARG A 19 4.93 13.47 3.16
CA ARG A 19 5.25 14.21 4.39
C ARG A 19 5.71 15.62 4.09
N ASP A 20 6.47 15.78 3.02
CA ASP A 20 6.96 17.08 2.55
C ASP A 20 5.84 17.94 1.96
N LYS A 21 6.11 19.24 1.81
CA LYS A 21 5.14 20.20 1.29
C LYS A 21 5.01 20.03 -0.22
N ILE A 22 4.07 19.17 -0.63
CA ILE A 22 3.83 18.84 -2.05
C ILE A 22 3.07 19.95 -2.77
N ASN A 23 3.37 20.14 -4.06
CA ASN A 23 2.57 20.97 -4.96
C ASN A 23 1.08 20.53 -4.94
N PRO A 24 0.11 21.45 -4.86
CA PRO A 24 -1.32 21.14 -4.86
C PRO A 24 -1.79 20.23 -6.00
N ASN A 25 -1.24 20.39 -7.21
CA ASN A 25 -1.61 19.57 -8.37
C ASN A 25 -1.14 18.12 -8.19
N ILE A 26 0.10 17.93 -7.75
CA ILE A 26 0.67 16.61 -7.49
C ILE A 26 -0.09 15.92 -6.35
N LYS A 27 -0.42 16.67 -5.30
CA LYS A 27 -1.20 16.17 -4.17
C LYS A 27 -2.58 15.63 -4.59
N LYS A 28 -3.28 16.35 -5.48
CA LYS A 28 -4.57 15.89 -6.01
C LYS A 28 -4.41 14.57 -6.78
N ILE A 29 -3.39 14.47 -7.62
CA ILE A 29 -3.07 13.25 -8.38
C ILE A 29 -2.74 12.09 -7.42
N LEU A 30 -1.86 12.31 -6.44
CA LEU A 30 -1.50 11.31 -5.43
C LEU A 30 -2.71 10.83 -4.63
N THR A 31 -3.61 11.75 -4.27
CA THR A 31 -4.84 11.40 -3.56
C THR A 31 -5.70 10.44 -4.37
N MET A 32 -5.90 10.73 -5.67
CA MET A 32 -6.65 9.84 -6.56
C MET A 32 -5.95 8.48 -6.72
N ILE A 33 -4.61 8.49 -6.88
CA ILE A 33 -3.82 7.26 -6.97
C ILE A 33 -3.98 6.39 -5.72
N LEU A 34 -3.87 6.98 -4.51
CA LEU A 34 -4.01 6.23 -3.26
C LEU A 34 -5.40 5.61 -3.13
N ILE A 35 -6.45 6.35 -3.49
CA ILE A 35 -7.83 5.84 -3.45
C ILE A 35 -8.01 4.70 -4.46
N ILE A 36 -7.50 4.86 -5.68
CA ILE A 36 -7.57 3.82 -6.73
C ILE A 36 -6.85 2.55 -6.29
N ILE A 37 -5.66 2.68 -5.68
CA ILE A 37 -4.92 1.52 -5.14
C ILE A 37 -5.74 0.85 -4.03
N GLY A 38 -6.31 1.64 -3.11
CA GLY A 38 -7.14 1.12 -2.02
C GLY A 38 -8.35 0.33 -2.53
N LEU A 39 -9.10 0.90 -3.47
CA LEU A 39 -10.21 0.21 -4.13
C LEU A 39 -9.73 -1.03 -4.90
N GLY A 40 -8.60 -0.94 -5.60
CA GLY A 40 -8.01 -2.06 -6.32
C GLY A 40 -7.71 -3.25 -5.40
N PHE A 41 -7.16 -3.03 -4.21
CA PHE A 41 -6.94 -4.12 -3.26
C PHE A 41 -8.24 -4.76 -2.78
N LEU A 42 -9.28 -3.95 -2.53
CA LEU A 42 -10.58 -4.47 -2.10
C LEU A 42 -11.28 -5.25 -3.21
N THR A 43 -11.30 -4.75 -4.44
CA THR A 43 -11.95 -5.43 -5.57
C THR A 43 -11.28 -6.75 -5.89
N ILE A 44 -9.93 -6.78 -5.88
CA ILE A 44 -9.16 -7.99 -6.09
C ILE A 44 -9.47 -9.03 -5.00
N TYR A 45 -9.55 -8.62 -3.74
CA TYR A 45 -9.87 -9.54 -2.65
C TYR A 45 -11.30 -10.08 -2.73
N ILE A 46 -12.29 -9.20 -2.88
CA ILE A 46 -13.72 -9.57 -2.92
C ILE A 46 -14.02 -10.46 -4.12
N GLY A 47 -13.49 -10.11 -5.30
CA GLY A 47 -13.66 -10.92 -6.50
C GLY A 47 -12.76 -12.15 -6.57
N ASN A 48 -11.92 -12.37 -5.54
CA ASN A 48 -10.91 -13.41 -5.49
C ASN A 48 -10.04 -13.46 -6.77
N PHE A 49 -9.79 -12.27 -7.33
CA PHE A 49 -9.04 -12.08 -8.56
C PHE A 49 -7.54 -12.23 -8.26
N ARG A 50 -6.77 -12.70 -9.25
CA ARG A 50 -5.30 -12.79 -9.20
C ARG A 50 -4.80 -13.60 -7.99
N LYS A 51 -4.97 -14.93 -8.07
CA LYS A 51 -4.45 -15.90 -7.08
C LYS A 51 -2.93 -16.10 -7.16
N ARG A 52 -2.33 -15.86 -8.33
CA ARG A 52 -0.89 -15.98 -8.60
C ARG A 52 -0.34 -14.64 -9.09
N GLY A 53 0.94 -14.37 -8.80
CA GLY A 53 1.57 -13.12 -9.19
C GLY A 53 3.06 -13.27 -9.49
N LEU A 54 3.54 -12.49 -10.46
CA LEU A 54 4.98 -12.38 -10.78
C LEU A 54 5.80 -11.88 -9.57
N GLU A 55 5.17 -11.16 -8.65
CA GLU A 55 5.78 -10.66 -7.41
C GLU A 55 6.19 -11.77 -6.41
N VAL A 56 5.62 -12.97 -6.58
CA VAL A 56 5.91 -14.20 -5.82
C VAL A 56 6.32 -15.34 -6.77
N ASP A 57 6.98 -15.01 -7.89
CA ASP A 57 7.50 -15.99 -8.86
C ASP A 57 6.42 -16.96 -9.38
N ASN A 58 5.22 -16.43 -9.69
CA ASN A 58 4.03 -17.18 -10.12
C ASN A 58 3.46 -18.18 -9.09
N GLN A 59 3.90 -18.12 -7.83
CA GLN A 59 3.28 -18.86 -6.74
C GLN A 59 2.00 -18.19 -6.26
N GLU A 60 1.31 -18.84 -5.33
CA GLU A 60 0.15 -18.23 -4.68
C GLU A 60 0.55 -17.00 -3.88
N ILE A 61 -0.27 -15.96 -3.97
CA ILE A 61 0.00 -14.70 -3.28
C ILE A 61 -0.34 -14.88 -1.79
N TRP A 62 0.70 -15.18 -1.01
CA TRP A 62 0.59 -15.45 0.43
C TRP A 62 -0.10 -14.33 1.21
N TRP A 63 0.09 -13.06 0.83
CA TRP A 63 -0.50 -11.91 1.51
C TRP A 63 -1.92 -11.52 1.03
N ASN A 64 -2.60 -12.37 0.25
CA ASN A 64 -3.95 -12.07 -0.24
C ASN A 64 -4.94 -11.71 0.89
N TYR A 65 -4.84 -12.39 2.03
CA TYR A 65 -5.68 -12.13 3.21
C TYR A 65 -5.43 -10.76 3.87
N LEU A 66 -4.28 -10.13 3.61
CA LEU A 66 -3.95 -8.79 4.10
C LEU A 66 -4.45 -7.68 3.16
N ARG A 67 -4.88 -8.01 1.93
CA ARG A 67 -5.37 -7.01 0.96
C ARG A 67 -6.50 -6.13 1.50
N PRO A 68 -7.48 -6.63 2.28
CA PRO A 68 -8.50 -5.77 2.89
C PRO A 68 -7.90 -4.69 3.80
N LEU A 69 -6.94 -5.10 4.64
CA LEU A 69 -6.26 -4.19 5.57
C LEU A 69 -5.47 -3.12 4.79
N HIS A 70 -4.64 -3.54 3.82
CA HIS A 70 -3.90 -2.62 2.97
C HIS A 70 -4.84 -1.69 2.18
N GLY A 71 -5.92 -2.22 1.63
CA GLY A 71 -6.93 -1.45 0.90
C GLY A 71 -7.53 -0.33 1.74
N ILE A 72 -7.95 -0.65 2.96
CA ILE A 72 -8.51 0.31 3.92
C ILE A 72 -7.48 1.37 4.31
N LEU A 73 -6.23 0.97 4.58
CA LEU A 73 -5.15 1.92 4.92
C LEU A 73 -4.89 2.90 3.77
N TYR A 74 -4.86 2.44 2.52
CA TYR A 74 -4.71 3.30 1.35
C TYR A 74 -5.88 4.27 1.16
N LEU A 75 -7.12 3.83 1.39
CA LEU A 75 -8.30 4.70 1.37
C LEU A 75 -8.20 5.78 2.44
N PHE A 76 -7.82 5.44 3.67
CA PHE A 76 -7.61 6.42 4.73
C PHE A 76 -6.46 7.37 4.39
N ALA A 77 -5.33 6.87 3.89
CA ALA A 77 -4.21 7.71 3.49
C ALA A 77 -4.64 8.74 2.42
N GLY A 78 -5.40 8.32 1.41
CA GLY A 78 -5.98 9.22 0.40
C GLY A 78 -6.94 10.24 1.00
N PHE A 79 -7.84 9.81 1.88
CA PHE A 79 -8.78 10.70 2.58
C PHE A 79 -8.07 11.78 3.43
N PHE A 80 -7.06 11.38 4.21
CA PHE A 80 -6.28 12.33 5.01
C PHE A 80 -5.47 13.29 4.14
N LEU A 81 -4.94 12.81 3.00
CA LEU A 81 -4.25 13.67 2.03
C LEU A 81 -5.19 14.71 1.43
N TYR A 82 -6.42 14.30 1.05
CA TYR A 82 -7.47 15.20 0.57
C TYR A 82 -7.83 16.28 1.60
N LYS A 83 -7.88 15.92 2.90
CA LYS A 83 -8.16 16.84 4.01
C LYS A 83 -6.95 17.71 4.41
N ASN A 84 -5.91 17.76 3.59
CA ASN A 84 -4.68 18.48 3.85
C ASN A 84 -3.90 18.04 5.10
N LYS A 85 -4.14 16.82 5.59
CA LYS A 85 -3.43 16.22 6.72
C LYS A 85 -2.28 15.34 6.21
N ASN A 86 -1.29 15.98 5.59
CA ASN A 86 -0.13 15.31 4.96
C ASN A 86 0.60 14.37 5.92
N ILE A 87 0.88 14.81 7.15
CA ILE A 87 1.58 14.00 8.16
C ILE A 87 0.76 12.75 8.51
N ALA A 88 -0.56 12.88 8.69
CA ALA A 88 -1.42 11.73 8.98
C ALA A 88 -1.45 10.74 7.80
N SER A 89 -1.59 11.24 6.57
CA SER A 89 -1.54 10.42 5.36
C SER A 89 -0.21 9.66 5.23
N SER A 90 0.91 10.34 5.42
CA SER A 90 2.25 9.77 5.43
C SER A 90 2.39 8.66 6.49
N ASN A 91 1.97 8.94 7.73
CA ASN A 91 2.03 7.97 8.82
C ASN A 91 1.22 6.70 8.52
N ILE A 92 0.07 6.82 7.83
CA ILE A 92 -0.74 5.66 7.45
C ILE A 92 -0.03 4.81 6.39
N ILE A 93 0.62 5.44 5.40
CA ILE A 93 1.41 4.69 4.40
C ILE A 93 2.64 4.03 5.03
N ILE A 94 3.28 4.68 6.00
CA ILE A 94 4.41 4.09 6.74
C ILE A 94 3.92 2.91 7.61
N LEU A 95 2.75 3.03 8.23
CA LEU A 95 2.14 1.92 8.97
C LEU A 95 1.85 0.72 8.04
N ASP A 96 1.28 0.97 6.86
CA ASP A 96 1.04 -0.04 5.83
C ASP A 96 2.34 -0.75 5.40
N LEU A 97 3.42 0.02 5.25
CA LEU A 97 4.77 -0.49 4.99
C LEU A 97 5.26 -1.41 6.11
N ILE A 98 5.11 -0.99 7.37
CA ILE A 98 5.55 -1.79 8.53
C ILE A 98 4.76 -3.10 8.59
N ILE A 99 3.44 -3.06 8.39
CA ILE A 99 2.59 -4.26 8.33
C ILE A 99 3.07 -5.20 7.22
N GLY A 100 3.37 -4.66 6.04
CA GLY A 100 3.89 -5.44 4.92
C GLY A 100 5.25 -6.09 5.21
N LEU A 101 6.18 -5.36 5.82
CA LEU A 101 7.50 -5.86 6.21
C LEU A 101 7.42 -6.94 7.28
N VAL A 102 6.64 -6.70 8.33
CA VAL A 102 6.43 -7.67 9.42
C VAL A 102 5.81 -8.94 8.86
N SER A 103 4.75 -8.82 8.06
CA SER A 103 4.07 -9.98 7.48
C SER A 103 5.01 -10.79 6.56
N TRP A 104 5.86 -10.12 5.79
CA TRP A 104 6.87 -10.78 4.97
C TRP A 104 7.89 -11.52 5.84
N TYR A 105 8.40 -10.90 6.89
CA TYR A 105 9.35 -11.54 7.81
C TYR A 105 8.75 -12.80 8.45
N PHE A 106 7.52 -12.73 8.96
CA PHE A 106 6.83 -13.88 9.54
C PHE A 106 6.63 -15.02 8.53
N TYR A 107 6.27 -14.71 7.29
CA TYR A 107 6.01 -15.72 6.27
C TYR A 107 7.27 -16.50 5.84
N TYR A 108 8.44 -15.85 5.82
CA TYR A 108 9.68 -16.46 5.30
C TYR A 108 10.63 -16.99 6.38
N TYR A 109 10.53 -16.52 7.63
CA TYR A 109 11.50 -16.86 8.68
C TYR A 109 10.89 -17.53 9.92
N ILE A 110 9.58 -17.45 10.12
CA ILE A 110 8.91 -18.02 11.30
C ILE A 110 8.00 -19.20 10.93
N ASN A 111 7.41 -19.18 9.74
CA ASN A 111 6.78 -20.35 9.10
C ASN A 111 7.76 -21.05 8.16
#